data_AF-A0A9Q0U7P8-F1
#
_entry.id   AF-A0A9Q0U7P8-F1
#
_cell.length_a   1.000
_cell.length_b   1.000
_cell.length_c   1.000
_cell.angle_alpha   90.00
_cell.angle_beta   90.00
_cell.angle_gamma   90.00
#
_symmetry.space_group_name_H-M   'P 1'
#
loop_
_entity.id
_entity.type
_entity.pdbx_description
1 polymer ?
#
loop_
_entity_poly.entity_id
_entity_poly.type
_entity_poly.pdbx_seq_one_letter_code
_entity_poly.pdbx_strand_id
1 'polypeptide(L)'
;MMKSAGIEENLLAILDSASDSKHTPDANDDRLAFLEAVRSACIVNENPPTSKMCEAVFQILRVGKSLELITESFRLLNELDKRFPHVYLSEKEASESSHLIVVEGGWSPFLFNLESASRERGAGCRSISGPLDSMGFLQLMQELGEVANEGNLQALEIKSLRNMLVFQYLINALEGDFLPRNRVYEETMNWTHLRESLLNLLLSTRKINYKGLMKDCLTIMCGLFDVSAGISEDLESPDNAAAKLSHNDNTASALALFELGSNACFALQKLLIMIMDLDMSRKKADMQGSTTRADGVRTPLMEIILDEITYDTDMLSPFLKVFNEPKWKLEIILQYFSKYTTRLSTRTRRSNGPTEDATTFSGVLNCFSNVTSTRSITKKISADVVQVLLAHAFQAHLSLSCQQDADGIAASKDEGRSSSLAEICENIISAFSNLRRTDA
;
A
#
# COMPACT_ATOMS: atom_id res chain seq x y z
N MET A 1 -19.51 -6.21 36.98
CA MET A 1 -18.49 -6.80 36.11
C MET A 1 -18.90 -8.22 35.75
N MET A 2 -19.68 -8.41 34.68
CA MET A 2 -19.79 -9.73 34.05
C MET A 2 -18.40 -10.08 33.51
N LYS A 3 -17.88 -11.26 33.84
CA LYS A 3 -16.55 -11.71 33.37
C LYS A 3 -16.56 -11.75 31.84
N SER A 4 -15.56 -11.16 31.20
CA SER A 4 -15.36 -11.18 29.73
C SER A 4 -15.58 -12.57 29.10
N ALA A 5 -15.23 -13.64 29.82
CA ALA A 5 -15.48 -15.02 29.39
C ALA A 5 -16.95 -15.37 29.12
N GLY A 6 -17.90 -14.83 29.91
CA GLY A 6 -19.33 -15.10 29.71
C GLY A 6 -19.93 -14.34 28.52
N ILE A 7 -19.36 -13.19 28.17
CA ILE A 7 -19.76 -12.43 26.97
C ILE A 7 -19.23 -13.15 25.72
N GLU A 8 -17.97 -13.61 25.75
CA GLU A 8 -17.39 -14.40 24.64
C GLU A 8 -18.24 -15.64 24.34
N GLU A 9 -18.53 -16.47 25.35
CA GLU A 9 -19.28 -17.72 25.18
C GLU A 9 -20.68 -17.47 24.61
N ASN A 10 -21.40 -16.48 25.13
CA ASN A 10 -22.73 -16.13 24.66
C ASN A 10 -22.73 -15.64 23.21
N LEU A 11 -21.72 -14.86 22.81
CA LEU A 11 -21.61 -14.35 21.44
C LEU A 11 -21.23 -15.47 20.47
N LEU A 12 -20.24 -16.31 20.82
CA LEU A 12 -19.83 -17.42 19.96
C LEU A 12 -20.94 -18.48 19.83
N ALA A 13 -21.81 -18.65 20.82
CA ALA A 13 -22.96 -19.53 20.74
C ALA A 13 -23.96 -19.14 19.63
N ILE A 14 -24.00 -17.87 19.20
CA ILE A 14 -24.80 -17.42 18.05
C ILE A 14 -24.29 -18.05 16.74
N LEU A 15 -23.01 -18.39 16.67
CA LEU A 15 -22.44 -19.06 15.50
C LEU A 15 -22.60 -20.58 15.55
N ASP A 16 -22.63 -21.18 16.74
CA ASP A 16 -22.83 -22.63 16.91
C ASP A 16 -24.24 -23.09 16.48
N SER A 17 -25.24 -22.21 16.45
CA SER A 17 -26.55 -22.50 15.85
C SER A 17 -26.51 -22.59 14.33
N ALA A 18 -25.54 -21.94 13.69
CA ALA A 18 -25.32 -21.94 12.25
C ALA A 18 -24.33 -23.05 11.86
N SER A 19 -24.83 -24.25 11.55
CA SER A 19 -23.95 -25.38 11.16
C SER A 19 -22.93 -24.98 10.07
N ASP A 20 -21.63 -25.23 10.31
CA ASP A 20 -20.47 -24.78 9.51
C ASP A 20 -20.54 -25.07 7.99
N SER A 21 -21.40 -25.98 7.55
CA SER A 21 -21.46 -26.48 6.17
C SER A 21 -22.64 -25.96 5.34
N LYS A 22 -23.60 -25.23 5.93
CA LYS A 22 -24.83 -24.82 5.23
C LYS A 22 -24.92 -23.31 5.11
N HIS A 23 -24.81 -22.81 3.89
CA HIS A 23 -25.15 -21.43 3.53
C HIS A 23 -26.67 -21.32 3.32
N THR A 24 -27.43 -21.50 4.39
CA THR A 24 -28.87 -21.22 4.40
C THR A 24 -29.10 -19.74 4.73
N PRO A 25 -30.24 -19.16 4.33
CA PRO A 25 -30.64 -17.82 4.77
C PRO A 25 -30.52 -17.66 6.29
N ASP A 26 -31.04 -18.63 7.06
CA ASP A 26 -30.96 -18.66 8.53
C ASP A 26 -29.52 -18.56 9.06
N ALA A 27 -28.56 -19.22 8.41
CA ALA A 27 -27.16 -19.19 8.83
C ALA A 27 -26.46 -17.85 8.51
N ASN A 28 -26.94 -17.12 7.49
CA ASN A 28 -26.45 -15.77 7.21
C ASN A 28 -27.03 -14.77 8.23
N ASP A 29 -28.30 -14.93 8.61
CA ASP A 29 -28.96 -14.09 9.61
C ASP A 29 -28.30 -14.26 10.98
N ASP A 30 -27.99 -15.50 11.39
CA ASP A 30 -27.23 -15.78 12.61
C ASP A 30 -25.85 -15.10 12.60
N ARG A 31 -25.14 -15.16 11.48
CA ARG A 31 -23.84 -14.48 11.33
C ARG A 31 -23.97 -12.96 11.39
N LEU A 32 -25.00 -12.37 10.79
CA LEU A 32 -25.26 -10.93 10.90
C LEU A 32 -25.61 -10.52 12.33
N ALA A 33 -26.45 -11.31 13.00
CA ALA A 33 -26.79 -11.11 14.41
C ALA A 33 -25.54 -11.19 15.30
N PHE A 34 -24.63 -12.12 15.03
CA PHE A 34 -23.34 -12.20 15.69
C PHE A 34 -22.50 -10.92 15.47
N LEU A 35 -22.34 -10.46 14.22
CA LEU A 35 -21.58 -9.24 13.92
C LEU A 35 -22.13 -8.02 14.67
N GLU A 36 -23.45 -7.84 14.68
CA GLU A 36 -24.09 -6.72 15.37
C GLU A 36 -23.98 -6.85 16.90
N ALA A 37 -24.05 -8.07 17.43
CA ALA A 37 -23.86 -8.31 18.86
C ALA A 37 -22.41 -8.03 19.29
N VAL A 38 -21.41 -8.38 18.47
CA VAL A 38 -20.00 -8.01 18.70
C VAL A 38 -19.84 -6.48 18.64
N ARG A 39 -20.42 -5.81 17.64
CA ARG A 39 -20.40 -4.34 17.53
C ARG A 39 -20.99 -3.69 18.79
N SER A 40 -22.15 -4.15 19.24
CA SER A 40 -22.81 -3.66 20.45
C SER A 40 -21.97 -3.92 21.71
N ALA A 41 -21.40 -5.11 21.86
CA ALA A 41 -20.60 -5.46 23.03
C ALA A 41 -19.28 -4.69 23.10
N CYS A 42 -18.61 -4.51 21.97
CA CYS A 42 -17.24 -3.97 21.94
C CYS A 42 -17.17 -2.48 21.61
N ILE A 43 -17.92 -2.01 20.64
CA ILE A 43 -17.87 -0.61 20.20
C ILE A 43 -18.78 0.26 21.06
N VAL A 44 -20.04 -0.15 21.26
CA VAL A 44 -21.02 0.65 22.02
C VAL A 44 -20.77 0.59 23.52
N ASN A 45 -20.53 -0.61 24.05
CA ASN A 45 -20.27 -0.82 25.48
C ASN A 45 -18.77 -0.78 25.85
N GLU A 46 -17.91 -0.43 24.88
CA GLU A 46 -16.46 -0.22 25.06
C GLU A 46 -15.70 -1.40 25.70
N ASN A 47 -16.18 -2.64 25.53
CA ASN A 47 -15.47 -3.82 26.01
C ASN A 47 -14.43 -4.30 24.99
N PRO A 48 -13.16 -4.52 25.37
CA PRO A 48 -12.17 -5.06 24.45
C PRO A 48 -12.62 -6.41 23.85
N PRO A 49 -12.51 -6.62 22.53
CA PRO A 49 -12.86 -7.89 21.91
C PRO A 49 -11.85 -8.97 22.31
N THR A 50 -12.31 -10.21 22.40
CA THR A 50 -11.38 -11.34 22.57
C THR A 50 -10.84 -11.80 21.22
N SER A 51 -9.68 -12.46 21.22
CA SER A 51 -9.06 -12.95 19.98
C SER A 51 -9.97 -13.92 19.21
N LYS A 52 -10.79 -14.71 19.90
CA LYS A 52 -11.76 -15.61 19.25
C LYS A 52 -12.90 -14.85 18.57
N MET A 53 -13.37 -13.76 19.19
CA MET A 53 -14.40 -12.91 18.57
C MET A 53 -13.87 -12.29 17.28
N CYS A 54 -12.67 -11.69 17.32
CA CYS A 54 -12.04 -11.13 16.12
C CYS A 54 -11.76 -12.20 15.06
N GLU A 55 -11.31 -13.39 15.47
CA GLU A 55 -11.10 -14.52 14.57
C GLU A 55 -12.39 -14.93 13.86
N ALA A 56 -13.50 -15.04 14.60
CA ALA A 56 -14.80 -15.38 14.03
C ALA A 56 -15.28 -14.32 13.02
N VAL A 57 -15.17 -13.03 13.35
CA VAL A 57 -15.50 -11.94 12.41
C VAL A 57 -14.62 -12.03 11.15
N PHE A 58 -13.32 -12.26 11.32
CA PHE A 58 -12.39 -12.43 10.19
C PHE A 58 -12.71 -13.68 9.35
N GLN A 59 -13.15 -14.78 9.96
CA GLN A 59 -13.61 -15.94 9.20
C GLN A 59 -14.86 -15.61 8.37
N ILE A 60 -15.84 -14.91 8.94
CA ILE A 60 -17.03 -14.49 8.19
C ILE A 60 -16.63 -13.63 6.99
N LEU A 61 -15.66 -12.71 7.15
CA LEU A 61 -15.11 -11.96 6.03
C LEU A 61 -14.48 -12.88 4.98
N ARG A 62 -13.70 -13.89 5.38
CA ARG A 62 -12.97 -14.78 4.44
C ARG A 62 -13.83 -15.80 3.72
N VAL A 63 -14.92 -16.29 4.32
CA VAL A 63 -15.77 -17.34 3.74
C VAL A 63 -17.20 -16.90 3.42
N GLY A 64 -17.54 -15.65 3.74
CA GLY A 64 -18.83 -15.05 3.43
C GLY A 64 -19.19 -15.18 1.95
N LYS A 65 -20.49 -15.40 1.69
CA LYS A 65 -21.06 -15.56 0.34
C LYS A 65 -22.15 -14.54 0.01
N SER A 66 -22.47 -13.64 0.94
CA SER A 66 -23.34 -12.48 0.67
C SER A 66 -22.53 -11.20 0.78
N LEU A 67 -22.92 -10.19 0.00
CA LEU A 67 -22.29 -8.87 0.01
C LEU A 67 -22.41 -8.20 1.39
N GLU A 68 -23.56 -8.35 2.03
CA GLU A 68 -23.83 -7.81 3.37
C GLU A 68 -22.87 -8.39 4.41
N LEU A 69 -22.69 -9.72 4.44
CA LEU A 69 -21.78 -10.37 5.39
C LEU A 69 -20.33 -9.91 5.21
N ILE A 70 -19.83 -9.88 3.98
CA ILE A 70 -18.43 -9.49 3.74
C ILE A 70 -18.22 -8.00 4.02
N THR A 71 -19.21 -7.15 3.75
CA THR A 71 -19.12 -5.70 3.99
C THR A 71 -19.18 -5.38 5.47
N GLU A 72 -20.14 -5.96 6.21
CA GLU A 72 -20.29 -5.72 7.64
C GLU A 72 -19.13 -6.31 8.45
N SER A 73 -18.62 -7.48 8.06
CA SER A 73 -17.42 -8.04 8.70
C SER A 73 -16.19 -7.16 8.48
N PHE A 74 -16.00 -6.66 7.25
CA PHE A 74 -14.92 -5.73 6.93
C PHE A 74 -15.01 -4.44 7.76
N ARG A 75 -16.20 -3.82 7.82
CA ARG A 75 -16.42 -2.59 8.61
C ARG A 75 -16.13 -2.83 10.09
N LEU A 76 -16.69 -3.89 10.65
CA LEU A 76 -16.52 -4.22 12.07
C LEU A 76 -15.06 -4.45 12.44
N LEU A 77 -14.29 -5.18 11.61
CA LEU A 77 -12.87 -5.39 11.90
C LEU A 77 -12.08 -4.08 11.93
N ASN A 78 -12.32 -3.17 10.98
CA ASN A 78 -11.67 -1.85 10.98
C ASN A 78 -12.11 -0.99 12.17
N GLU A 79 -13.37 -1.07 12.60
CA GLU A 79 -13.86 -0.40 13.81
C GLU A 79 -13.16 -0.92 15.07
N LEU A 80 -13.02 -2.24 15.18
CA LEU A 80 -12.33 -2.91 16.29
C LEU A 80 -10.85 -2.52 16.35
N ASP A 81 -10.13 -2.59 15.22
CA ASP A 81 -8.70 -2.23 15.17
C ASP A 81 -8.45 -0.74 15.44
N LYS A 82 -9.39 0.13 15.03
CA LYS A 82 -9.32 1.56 15.35
C LYS A 82 -9.55 1.82 16.84
N ARG A 83 -10.49 1.12 17.47
CA ARG A 83 -10.85 1.33 18.88
C ARG A 83 -9.90 0.63 19.84
N PHE A 84 -9.40 -0.54 19.47
CA PHE A 84 -8.54 -1.41 20.27
C PHE A 84 -7.30 -1.81 19.48
N PRO A 85 -6.42 -0.84 19.13
CA PRO A 85 -5.24 -1.12 18.34
C PRO A 85 -4.29 -2.06 19.08
N HIS A 86 -3.75 -3.05 18.36
CA HIS A 86 -2.76 -3.98 18.92
C HIS A 86 -1.44 -3.30 19.30
N VAL A 87 -1.05 -2.29 18.51
CA VAL A 87 0.15 -1.49 18.75
C VAL A 87 -0.21 -0.01 18.70
N TYR A 88 0.18 0.74 19.72
CA TYR A 88 -0.07 2.17 19.80
C TYR A 88 1.00 2.89 20.63
N LEU A 89 0.96 4.22 20.62
CA LEU A 89 1.86 5.06 21.41
C LEU A 89 1.13 5.52 22.67
N SER A 90 1.81 5.46 23.82
CA SER A 90 1.30 6.04 25.07
C SER A 90 1.08 7.55 24.91
N GLU A 91 0.04 8.08 25.55
CA GLU A 91 -0.17 9.53 25.60
C GLU A 91 1.03 10.20 26.29
N LYS A 92 1.53 11.30 25.70
CA LYS A 92 2.64 12.06 26.26
C LYS A 92 2.15 12.84 27.48
N GLU A 93 2.58 12.45 28.68
CA GLU A 93 2.62 13.41 29.78
C GLU A 93 3.75 14.42 29.50
N ALA A 94 3.59 15.66 29.99
CA ALA A 94 4.33 16.86 29.54
C ALA A 94 5.88 16.83 29.65
N SER A 95 6.47 15.71 30.09
CA SER A 95 7.91 15.53 30.28
C SER A 95 8.46 14.17 29.77
N GLU A 96 7.65 13.28 29.19
CA GLU A 96 8.10 11.92 28.79
C GLU A 96 7.97 11.65 27.29
N SER A 97 8.91 10.86 26.76
CA SER A 97 8.87 10.33 25.40
C SER A 97 7.71 9.34 25.24
N SER A 98 7.03 9.35 24.09
CA SER A 98 5.98 8.35 23.82
C SER A 98 6.59 6.95 23.82
N HIS A 99 5.98 6.04 24.58
CA HIS A 99 6.41 4.64 24.63
C HIS A 99 5.53 3.79 23.71
N LEU A 100 6.15 2.85 22.99
CA LEU A 100 5.43 1.87 22.19
C LEU A 100 4.77 0.85 23.13
N ILE A 101 3.45 0.70 23.03
CA ILE A 101 2.70 -0.34 23.73
C ILE A 101 2.28 -1.39 22.71
N VAL A 102 2.59 -2.66 23.00
CA VAL A 102 2.15 -3.83 22.24
C VAL A 102 1.28 -4.68 23.16
N VAL A 103 0.01 -4.89 22.80
CA VAL A 103 -0.95 -5.61 23.63
C VAL A 103 -0.64 -7.11 23.60
N GLU A 104 -0.09 -7.64 24.69
CA GLU A 104 0.24 -9.07 24.81
C GLU A 104 -1.02 -9.94 24.65
N GLY A 105 -0.92 -10.96 23.80
CA GLY A 105 -2.05 -11.86 23.49
C GLY A 105 -3.15 -11.23 22.62
N GLY A 106 -2.95 -10.02 22.12
CA GLY A 106 -3.88 -9.35 21.21
C GLY A 106 -4.11 -10.12 19.91
N TRP A 107 -5.29 -9.91 19.32
CA TRP A 107 -5.65 -10.46 18.02
C TRP A 107 -4.69 -9.99 16.91
N SER A 108 -4.35 -10.88 15.99
CA SER A 108 -3.71 -10.53 14.72
C SER A 108 -4.31 -11.37 13.61
N PRO A 109 -4.60 -10.77 12.44
CA PRO A 109 -5.06 -11.53 11.28
C PRO A 109 -3.93 -12.34 10.63
N PHE A 110 -2.70 -12.29 11.14
CA PHE A 110 -1.54 -12.97 10.60
C PHE A 110 -0.95 -14.02 11.54
N LEU A 111 -0.42 -15.11 10.97
CA LEU A 111 0.29 -16.18 11.68
C LEU A 111 1.77 -16.28 11.27
N PHE A 112 2.55 -15.22 11.49
CA PHE A 112 3.97 -15.22 11.08
C PHE A 112 4.94 -15.80 12.14
N ASN A 113 4.54 -15.85 13.42
CA ASN A 113 5.44 -16.14 14.55
C ASN A 113 5.57 -17.63 14.93
N LEU A 114 5.08 -18.56 14.10
CA LEU A 114 5.01 -19.99 14.46
C LEU A 114 5.79 -20.89 13.48
N GLU A 115 7.06 -20.57 13.21
CA GLU A 115 7.93 -21.44 12.40
C GLU A 115 8.23 -22.81 13.08
N SER A 116 7.98 -22.98 14.38
CA SER A 116 8.26 -24.22 15.13
C SER A 116 7.10 -25.20 15.25
N ALA A 117 5.83 -24.78 15.12
CA ALA A 117 4.67 -25.68 15.29
C ALA A 117 4.09 -26.23 13.97
N SER A 118 4.55 -25.72 12.82
CA SER A 118 4.01 -26.13 11.51
C SER A 118 4.45 -27.52 11.02
N ARG A 119 5.30 -28.24 11.77
CA ARG A 119 5.70 -29.62 11.42
C ARG A 119 4.63 -30.66 11.71
N GLU A 120 3.57 -30.36 12.47
CA GLU A 120 2.55 -31.36 12.86
C GLU A 120 1.21 -31.25 12.11
N ARG A 121 0.95 -30.18 11.34
CA ARG A 121 -0.26 -30.13 10.50
C ARG A 121 -0.01 -30.87 9.19
N GLY A 122 -0.34 -32.15 9.18
CA GLY A 122 -0.24 -33.03 8.02
C GLY A 122 -0.85 -32.45 6.75
N ALA A 123 -0.27 -32.81 5.60
CA ALA A 123 -0.51 -32.29 4.25
C ALA A 123 -1.92 -32.51 3.66
N GLY A 124 -2.96 -32.68 4.48
CA GLY A 124 -4.30 -33.08 4.03
C GLY A 124 -5.47 -32.19 4.46
N CYS A 125 -5.28 -31.20 5.35
CA CYS A 125 -6.39 -30.36 5.80
C CYS A 125 -5.98 -28.89 5.93
N ARG A 126 -6.00 -28.16 4.82
CA ARG A 126 -5.96 -26.69 4.85
C ARG A 126 -7.32 -26.19 5.32
N SER A 127 -7.54 -26.25 6.64
CA SER A 127 -8.64 -25.55 7.29
C SER A 127 -8.53 -24.07 6.92
N ILE A 128 -9.53 -23.54 6.20
CA ILE A 128 -9.68 -22.11 5.94
C ILE A 128 -9.86 -21.34 7.26
N SER A 129 -10.28 -22.04 8.32
CA SER A 129 -10.40 -21.53 9.69
C SER A 129 -9.02 -21.30 10.31
N GLY A 130 -8.73 -20.02 10.60
CA GLY A 130 -7.51 -19.50 11.21
C GLY A 130 -7.06 -18.13 10.68
N PRO A 131 -6.14 -17.44 11.38
CA PRO A 131 -5.38 -16.31 10.85
C PRO A 131 -4.63 -16.69 9.57
N LEU A 132 -4.29 -15.69 8.77
CA LEU A 132 -3.68 -15.85 7.46
C LEU A 132 -2.15 -16.03 7.59
N ASP A 133 -1.61 -17.09 6.99
CA ASP A 133 -0.16 -17.29 6.91
C ASP A 133 0.41 -16.66 5.63
N SER A 134 1.73 -16.68 5.49
CA SER A 134 2.44 -16.11 4.32
C SER A 134 1.99 -16.72 2.99
N MET A 135 1.62 -18.01 2.97
CA MET A 135 1.13 -18.68 1.75
C MET A 135 -0.31 -18.27 1.43
N GLY A 136 -1.16 -18.09 2.44
CA GLY A 136 -2.49 -17.53 2.28
C GLY A 136 -2.46 -16.11 1.72
N PHE A 137 -1.48 -15.29 2.11
CA PHE A 137 -1.27 -13.95 1.55
C PHE A 137 -0.90 -14.01 0.07
N LEU A 138 0.02 -14.90 -0.30
CA LEU A 138 0.39 -15.11 -1.71
C LEU A 138 -0.79 -15.60 -2.55
N GLN A 139 -1.59 -16.53 -2.03
CA GLN A 139 -2.77 -17.02 -2.73
C GLN A 139 -3.78 -15.90 -2.97
N LEU A 140 -4.01 -15.05 -1.96
CA LEU A 140 -4.89 -13.88 -2.09
C LEU A 140 -4.38 -12.91 -3.16
N MET A 141 -3.07 -12.65 -3.20
CA MET A 141 -2.44 -11.81 -4.21
C MET A 141 -2.60 -12.38 -5.63
N GLN A 142 -2.45 -13.70 -5.79
CA GLN A 142 -2.67 -14.38 -7.08
C GLN A 142 -4.12 -14.24 -7.53
N GLU A 143 -5.08 -14.46 -6.63
CA GLU A 143 -6.52 -14.31 -6.92
C GLU A 143 -6.89 -12.87 -7.27
N LEU A 144 -6.20 -11.86 -6.72
CA LEU A 144 -6.35 -10.46 -7.14
C LEU A 144 -5.77 -10.21 -8.53
N GLY A 145 -4.68 -10.87 -8.89
CA GLY A 145 -4.10 -10.81 -10.23
C GLY A 145 -4.97 -11.42 -11.31
N GLU A 146 -5.69 -12.50 -11.01
CA GLU A 146 -6.70 -13.05 -11.91
C GLU A 146 -7.76 -11.99 -12.25
N VAL A 147 -8.27 -11.28 -11.23
CA VAL A 147 -9.24 -10.19 -11.42
C VAL A 147 -8.68 -9.04 -12.26
N ALA A 148 -7.43 -8.64 -12.00
CA ALA A 148 -6.78 -7.56 -12.75
C ALA A 148 -6.61 -7.91 -14.23
N ASN A 149 -6.40 -9.19 -14.55
CA ASN A 149 -6.20 -9.67 -15.92
C ASN A 149 -7.50 -9.95 -16.68
N GLU A 150 -8.59 -10.31 -15.99
CA GLU A 150 -9.88 -10.63 -16.61
C GLU A 150 -10.59 -9.40 -17.21
N GLY A 151 -10.19 -8.19 -16.84
CA GLY A 151 -10.55 -6.94 -17.54
C GLY A 151 -12.02 -6.52 -17.45
N ASN A 152 -12.87 -7.24 -16.70
CA ASN A 152 -14.29 -6.94 -16.59
C ASN A 152 -14.77 -6.95 -15.13
N LEU A 153 -14.71 -5.78 -14.46
CA LEU A 153 -15.24 -5.63 -13.10
C LEU A 153 -16.78 -5.80 -13.04
N GLN A 154 -17.53 -5.67 -14.15
CA GLN A 154 -18.99 -5.85 -14.12
C GLN A 154 -19.43 -7.32 -13.98
N ALA A 155 -18.54 -8.26 -14.28
CA ALA A 155 -18.77 -9.70 -14.11
C ALA A 155 -18.24 -10.25 -12.78
N LEU A 156 -17.86 -9.39 -11.83
CA LEU A 156 -17.16 -9.82 -10.64
C LEU A 156 -18.03 -10.70 -9.73
N GLU A 157 -17.54 -11.90 -9.44
CA GLU A 157 -18.16 -12.75 -8.44
C GLU A 157 -17.97 -12.17 -7.03
N ILE A 158 -18.90 -12.47 -6.12
CA ILE A 158 -18.80 -12.13 -4.69
C ILE A 158 -17.44 -12.57 -4.10
N LYS A 159 -16.88 -13.67 -4.61
CA LYS A 159 -15.54 -14.16 -4.25
C LYS A 159 -14.45 -13.08 -4.45
N SER A 160 -14.45 -12.42 -5.59
CA SER A 160 -13.44 -11.43 -5.95
C SER A 160 -13.58 -10.15 -5.13
N LEU A 161 -14.82 -9.69 -4.88
CA LEU A 161 -15.09 -8.55 -4.00
C LEU A 161 -14.59 -8.83 -2.58
N ARG A 162 -14.91 -10.02 -2.08
CA ARG A 162 -14.45 -10.50 -0.79
C ARG A 162 -12.93 -10.50 -0.70
N ASN A 163 -12.24 -10.98 -1.74
CA ASN A 163 -10.78 -10.99 -1.77
C ASN A 163 -10.19 -9.57 -1.71
N MET A 164 -10.76 -8.60 -2.43
CA MET A 164 -10.36 -7.19 -2.34
C MET A 164 -10.52 -6.64 -0.93
N LEU A 165 -11.66 -6.89 -0.28
CA LEU A 165 -11.92 -6.45 1.10
C LEU A 165 -11.00 -7.12 2.13
N VAL A 166 -10.76 -8.44 1.98
CA VAL A 166 -9.79 -9.18 2.82
C VAL A 166 -8.40 -8.55 2.65
N PHE A 167 -7.97 -8.31 1.42
CA PHE A 167 -6.66 -7.71 1.15
C PHE A 167 -6.55 -6.32 1.77
N GLN A 168 -7.54 -5.47 1.54
CA GLN A 168 -7.58 -4.12 2.11
C GLN A 168 -7.49 -4.15 3.65
N TYR A 169 -8.24 -5.04 4.30
CA TYR A 169 -8.18 -5.19 5.75
C TYR A 169 -6.78 -5.64 6.23
N LEU A 170 -6.17 -6.60 5.54
CA LEU A 170 -4.82 -7.07 5.86
C LEU A 170 -3.78 -5.95 5.75
N ILE A 171 -3.89 -5.08 4.73
CA ILE A 171 -3.00 -3.92 4.61
C ILE A 171 -3.23 -2.92 5.74
N ASN A 172 -4.48 -2.67 6.14
CA ASN A 172 -4.78 -1.80 7.29
C ASN A 172 -4.19 -2.36 8.58
N ALA A 173 -4.23 -3.68 8.79
CA ALA A 173 -3.62 -4.32 9.95
C ALA A 173 -2.09 -4.23 9.93
N LEU A 174 -1.44 -4.39 8.76
CA LEU A 174 0.00 -4.16 8.60
C LEU A 174 0.38 -2.71 8.92
N GLU A 175 -0.41 -1.75 8.46
CA GLU A 175 -0.19 -0.32 8.70
C GLU A 175 -0.36 0.05 10.18
N GLY A 176 -1.43 -0.45 10.81
CA GLY A 176 -1.72 -0.21 12.23
C GLY A 176 -0.62 -0.71 13.16
N ASP A 177 0.10 -1.77 12.76
CA ASP A 177 1.30 -2.25 13.46
C ASP A 177 2.57 -1.47 13.07
N PHE A 178 2.80 -1.25 11.77
CA PHE A 178 4.03 -0.69 11.26
C PHE A 178 4.22 0.80 11.61
N LEU A 179 3.19 1.64 11.44
CA LEU A 179 3.35 3.10 11.60
C LEU A 179 3.74 3.50 13.04
N PRO A 180 3.09 3.00 14.11
CA PRO A 180 3.52 3.30 15.47
C PRO A 180 4.96 2.84 15.74
N ARG A 181 5.34 1.65 15.27
CA ARG A 181 6.71 1.12 15.40
C ARG A 181 7.73 1.98 14.67
N ASN A 182 7.42 2.43 13.46
CA ASN A 182 8.31 3.28 12.67
C ASN A 182 8.50 4.65 13.32
N ARG A 183 7.44 5.25 13.89
CA ARG A 183 7.57 6.51 14.64
C ARG A 183 8.51 6.39 15.83
N VAL A 184 8.38 5.33 16.64
CA VAL A 184 9.31 5.11 17.76
C VAL A 184 10.72 4.81 17.26
N TYR A 185 10.87 4.08 16.16
CA TYR A 185 12.17 3.88 15.55
C TYR A 185 12.81 5.20 15.10
N GLU A 186 12.05 6.11 14.50
CA GLU A 186 12.57 7.43 14.08
C GLU A 186 13.07 8.26 15.26
N GLU A 187 12.42 8.15 16.43
CA GLU A 187 12.81 8.83 17.67
C GLU A 187 14.00 8.13 18.39
N THR A 188 14.00 6.79 18.44
CA THR A 188 14.92 6.02 19.30
C THR A 188 16.09 5.36 18.56
N MET A 189 16.01 5.24 17.24
CA MET A 189 16.88 4.42 16.38
C MET A 189 16.93 2.93 16.75
N ASN A 190 16.00 2.44 17.56
CA ASN A 190 15.98 1.03 17.96
C ASN A 190 15.33 0.16 16.87
N TRP A 191 16.17 -0.44 16.02
CA TRP A 191 15.75 -1.31 14.91
C TRP A 191 14.86 -2.48 15.33
N THR A 192 14.95 -2.93 16.58
CA THR A 192 14.13 -4.04 17.12
C THR A 192 12.64 -3.79 16.91
N HIS A 193 12.17 -2.55 17.08
CA HIS A 193 10.75 -2.20 16.90
C HIS A 193 10.26 -2.51 15.48
N LEU A 194 11.07 -2.20 14.46
CA LEU A 194 10.76 -2.48 13.06
C LEU A 194 10.99 -3.93 12.67
N ARG A 195 12.04 -4.57 13.23
CA ARG A 195 12.31 -6.00 13.03
C ARG A 195 11.11 -6.85 13.41
N GLU A 196 10.44 -6.49 14.50
CA GLU A 196 9.26 -7.20 15.04
C GLU A 196 7.94 -6.79 14.38
N SER A 197 7.95 -5.81 13.47
CA SER A 197 6.72 -5.41 12.77
C SER A 197 6.17 -6.54 11.90
N LEU A 198 4.84 -6.65 11.81
CA LEU A 198 4.15 -7.61 10.97
C LEU A 198 4.59 -7.49 9.50
N LEU A 199 4.84 -6.26 9.04
CA LEU A 199 5.37 -6.00 7.71
C LEU A 199 6.76 -6.64 7.53
N ASN A 200 7.70 -6.40 8.44
CA ASN A 200 9.03 -6.99 8.32
C ASN A 200 8.98 -8.52 8.42
N LEU A 201 8.12 -9.08 9.28
CA LEU A 201 7.92 -10.53 9.40
C LEU A 201 7.36 -11.14 8.12
N LEU A 202 6.38 -10.49 7.48
CA LEU A 202 5.82 -10.90 6.18
C LEU A 202 6.91 -10.92 5.11
N LEU A 203 7.72 -9.86 5.01
CA LEU A 203 8.72 -9.72 3.94
C LEU A 203 9.97 -10.57 4.16
N SER A 204 10.29 -10.92 5.41
CA SER A 204 11.47 -11.70 5.78
C SER A 204 11.23 -13.21 5.73
N THR A 205 9.99 -13.65 5.49
CA THR A 205 9.69 -15.08 5.40
C THR A 205 10.35 -15.71 4.17
N ARG A 206 11.01 -16.86 4.37
CA ARG A 206 11.61 -17.62 3.27
C ARG A 206 10.59 -18.29 2.35
N LYS A 207 9.32 -18.32 2.77
CA LYS A 207 8.22 -18.90 1.99
C LYS A 207 7.79 -18.01 0.82
N ILE A 208 8.13 -16.72 0.85
CA ILE A 208 7.74 -15.75 -0.16
C ILE A 208 8.94 -15.44 -1.06
N ASN A 209 8.75 -15.57 -2.37
CA ASN A 209 9.66 -14.96 -3.34
C ASN A 209 9.38 -13.45 -3.39
N TYR A 210 10.11 -12.68 -2.58
CA TYR A 210 9.91 -11.24 -2.45
C TYR A 210 9.92 -10.50 -3.80
N LYS A 211 10.92 -10.76 -4.66
CA LYS A 211 11.01 -10.09 -5.97
C LYS A 211 9.81 -10.42 -6.86
N GLY A 212 9.36 -11.68 -6.85
CA GLY A 212 8.15 -12.11 -7.55
C GLY A 212 6.91 -11.38 -7.02
N LEU A 213 6.72 -11.38 -5.70
CA LEU A 213 5.59 -10.70 -5.07
C LEU A 213 5.53 -9.20 -5.42
N MET A 214 6.67 -8.50 -5.42
CA MET A 214 6.69 -7.08 -5.78
C MET A 214 6.31 -6.85 -7.24
N LYS A 215 6.75 -7.71 -8.17
CA LYS A 215 6.32 -7.67 -9.58
C LYS A 215 4.82 -7.89 -9.72
N ASP A 216 4.28 -8.87 -8.99
CA ASP A 216 2.86 -9.15 -8.96
C ASP A 216 2.08 -7.94 -8.45
N CYS A 217 2.52 -7.30 -7.35
CA CYS A 217 1.91 -6.06 -6.85
C CYS A 217 1.85 -4.95 -7.91
N LEU A 218 2.94 -4.73 -8.66
CA LEU A 218 2.99 -3.69 -9.71
C LEU A 218 2.03 -4.01 -10.85
N THR A 219 2.02 -5.27 -11.28
CA THR A 219 1.15 -5.74 -12.38
C THR A 219 -0.32 -5.61 -12.00
N ILE A 220 -0.69 -6.06 -10.80
CA ILE A 220 -2.06 -5.98 -10.29
C ILE A 220 -2.49 -4.52 -10.15
N MET A 221 -1.64 -3.67 -9.57
CA MET A 221 -1.94 -2.26 -9.37
C MET A 221 -2.18 -1.52 -10.70
N CYS A 222 -1.39 -1.80 -11.73
CA CYS A 222 -1.60 -1.23 -13.06
C CYS A 222 -2.86 -1.80 -13.72
N GLY A 223 -3.03 -3.13 -13.70
CA GLY A 223 -4.18 -3.79 -14.32
C GLY A 223 -5.51 -3.33 -13.72
N LEU A 224 -5.65 -3.31 -12.39
CA LEU A 224 -6.87 -2.85 -11.72
C LEU A 224 -7.21 -1.38 -12.05
N PHE A 225 -6.20 -0.53 -12.26
CA PHE A 225 -6.45 0.84 -12.69
C PHE A 225 -6.94 0.93 -14.13
N ASP A 226 -6.36 0.16 -15.04
CA ASP A 226 -6.82 0.13 -16.44
C ASP A 226 -8.27 -0.33 -16.52
N VAL A 227 -8.67 -1.33 -15.72
CA VAL A 227 -10.08 -1.75 -15.65
C VAL A 227 -10.97 -0.64 -15.07
N SER A 228 -10.47 0.10 -14.07
CA SER A 228 -11.21 1.21 -13.46
C SER A 228 -11.37 2.39 -14.43
N ALA A 229 -10.32 2.78 -15.14
CA ALA A 229 -10.32 3.87 -16.11
C ALA A 229 -11.30 3.61 -17.27
N GLY A 230 -11.35 2.37 -17.79
CA GLY A 230 -12.31 2.00 -18.83
C GLY A 230 -13.78 2.17 -18.42
N ILE A 231 -14.11 1.92 -17.15
CA ILE A 231 -15.48 2.10 -16.64
C ILE A 231 -15.84 3.59 -16.53
N SER A 232 -14.87 4.44 -16.20
CA SER A 232 -15.07 5.89 -16.12
C SER A 232 -15.36 6.49 -17.50
N GLU A 233 -14.61 6.08 -18.53
CA GLU A 233 -14.79 6.56 -19.92
C GLU A 233 -16.14 6.13 -20.51
N ASP A 234 -16.60 4.91 -20.20
CA ASP A 234 -17.93 4.41 -20.61
C ASP A 234 -19.09 5.21 -19.99
N LEU A 235 -18.87 5.77 -18.79
CA LEU A 235 -19.85 6.59 -18.07
C LEU A 235 -19.93 8.04 -18.59
N GLU A 236 -18.83 8.56 -19.17
CA GLU A 236 -18.70 9.94 -19.63
C GLU A 236 -19.15 10.16 -21.09
N SER A 237 -19.51 9.12 -21.85
CA SER A 237 -19.96 9.31 -23.25
C SER A 237 -21.30 10.08 -23.34
N PRO A 238 -21.35 11.29 -23.96
CA PRO A 238 -22.54 12.15 -23.91
C PRO A 238 -23.73 11.60 -24.70
N ASP A 239 -23.48 10.81 -25.74
CA ASP A 239 -24.50 10.40 -26.71
C ASP A 239 -25.38 9.23 -26.24
N ASN A 240 -25.00 8.55 -25.14
CA ASN A 240 -25.75 7.41 -24.58
C ASN A 240 -26.29 7.67 -23.16
N ALA A 241 -25.81 8.71 -22.47
CA ALA A 241 -26.16 8.98 -21.07
C ALA A 241 -27.66 9.29 -20.89
N ALA A 242 -28.25 10.12 -21.74
CA ALA A 242 -29.66 10.53 -21.61
C ALA A 242 -30.66 9.40 -21.95
N ALA A 243 -30.29 8.45 -22.81
CA ALA A 243 -31.17 7.33 -23.19
C ALA A 243 -31.07 6.14 -22.21
N LYS A 244 -29.91 5.91 -21.59
CA LYS A 244 -29.68 4.81 -20.63
C LYS A 244 -30.06 5.13 -19.19
N LEU A 245 -30.23 6.42 -18.82
CA LEU A 245 -30.61 6.83 -17.46
C LEU A 245 -32.02 6.38 -17.04
N SER A 246 -32.87 5.94 -17.98
CA SER A 246 -34.27 5.57 -17.71
C SER A 246 -34.47 4.12 -17.22
N HIS A 247 -33.42 3.30 -17.25
CA HIS A 247 -33.42 1.93 -16.71
C HIS A 247 -31.99 1.52 -16.35
N ASN A 248 -31.61 1.46 -15.07
CA ASN A 248 -30.68 0.42 -14.60
C ASN A 248 -30.37 0.47 -13.10
N ASP A 249 -30.68 -0.62 -12.40
CA ASP A 249 -30.02 -1.05 -11.16
C ASP A 249 -28.49 -1.27 -11.36
N ASN A 250 -28.02 -1.37 -12.62
CA ASN A 250 -26.63 -1.64 -12.97
C ASN A 250 -25.65 -0.47 -12.77
N THR A 251 -26.10 0.80 -12.71
CA THR A 251 -25.18 1.95 -12.59
C THR A 251 -24.60 2.07 -11.17
N ALA A 252 -25.44 1.90 -10.14
CA ALA A 252 -24.99 1.91 -8.76
C ALA A 252 -24.03 0.74 -8.46
N SER A 253 -24.32 -0.44 -9.02
CA SER A 253 -23.44 -1.60 -8.92
C SER A 253 -22.09 -1.37 -9.62
N ALA A 254 -22.07 -0.79 -10.82
CA ALA A 254 -20.84 -0.47 -11.53
C ALA A 254 -19.96 0.55 -10.78
N LEU A 255 -20.58 1.57 -10.16
CA LEU A 255 -19.87 2.54 -9.32
C LEU A 255 -19.28 1.90 -8.06
N ALA A 256 -20.03 1.04 -7.37
CA ALA A 256 -19.53 0.33 -6.19
C ALA A 256 -18.36 -0.61 -6.55
N LEU A 257 -18.41 -1.26 -7.71
CA LEU A 257 -17.33 -2.11 -8.23
C LEU A 257 -16.08 -1.32 -8.58
N PHE A 258 -16.24 -0.16 -9.22
CA PHE A 258 -15.15 0.79 -9.47
C PHE A 258 -14.49 1.25 -8.17
N GLU A 259 -15.29 1.63 -7.17
CA GLU A 259 -14.78 2.07 -5.87
C GLU A 259 -13.98 0.96 -5.16
N LEU A 260 -14.46 -0.29 -5.21
CA LEU A 260 -13.76 -1.44 -4.63
C LEU A 260 -12.43 -1.75 -5.35
N GLY A 261 -12.41 -1.69 -6.69
CA GLY A 261 -11.17 -1.83 -7.47
C GLY A 261 -10.16 -0.73 -7.13
N SER A 262 -10.63 0.52 -7.06
CA SER A 262 -9.81 1.67 -6.65
C SER A 262 -9.28 1.51 -5.22
N ASN A 263 -10.08 1.01 -4.28
CA ASN A 263 -9.65 0.77 -2.91
C ASN A 263 -8.59 -0.35 -2.81
N ALA A 264 -8.70 -1.39 -3.62
CA ALA A 264 -7.68 -2.43 -3.71
C ALA A 264 -6.35 -1.89 -4.29
N CYS A 265 -6.42 -1.04 -5.33
CA CYS A 265 -5.26 -0.29 -5.83
C CYS A 265 -4.61 0.57 -4.74
N PHE A 266 -5.42 1.33 -4.00
CA PHE A 266 -4.92 2.17 -2.91
C PHE A 266 -4.26 1.34 -1.81
N ALA A 267 -4.82 0.18 -1.46
CA ALA A 267 -4.21 -0.74 -0.51
C ALA A 267 -2.86 -1.29 -1.02
N LEU A 268 -2.75 -1.65 -2.29
CA LEU A 268 -1.47 -2.04 -2.91
C LEU A 268 -0.46 -0.90 -2.84
N GLN A 269 -0.86 0.30 -3.20
CA GLN A 269 0.00 1.48 -3.13
C GLN A 269 0.49 1.72 -1.70
N LYS A 270 -0.40 1.65 -0.71
CA LYS A 270 -0.07 1.76 0.72
C LYS A 270 0.94 0.69 1.15
N LEU A 271 0.76 -0.55 0.73
CA LEU A 271 1.73 -1.62 0.98
C LEU A 271 3.12 -1.25 0.41
N LEU A 272 3.19 -0.82 -0.86
CA LEU A 272 4.45 -0.44 -1.49
C LEU A 272 5.14 0.73 -0.75
N ILE A 273 4.37 1.74 -0.33
CA ILE A 273 4.90 2.88 0.45
C ILE A 273 5.51 2.40 1.77
N MET A 274 4.78 1.60 2.55
CA MET A 274 5.30 1.08 3.82
C MET A 274 6.57 0.24 3.63
N ILE A 275 6.66 -0.54 2.54
CA ILE A 275 7.87 -1.30 2.22
C ILE A 275 9.04 -0.37 1.90
N MET A 276 8.82 0.72 1.16
CA MET A 276 9.86 1.71 0.86
C MET A 276 10.31 2.47 2.12
N ASP A 277 9.38 2.84 3.00
CA ASP A 277 9.70 3.44 4.30
C ASP A 277 10.53 2.48 5.16
N LEU A 278 10.14 1.19 5.22
CA LEU A 278 10.91 0.15 5.89
C LEU A 278 12.33 0.01 5.30
N ASP A 279 12.47 0.07 3.97
CA ASP A 279 13.78 0.01 3.30
C ASP A 279 14.68 1.20 3.66
N MET A 280 14.11 2.40 3.79
CA MET A 280 14.84 3.58 4.23
C MET A 280 15.26 3.49 5.69
N SER A 281 14.34 3.09 6.58
CA SER A 281 14.64 2.86 7.99
C SER A 281 15.70 1.78 8.16
N ARG A 282 15.61 0.69 7.40
CA ARG A 282 16.62 -0.38 7.40
C ARG A 282 17.98 0.12 6.96
N LYS A 283 18.07 0.86 5.84
CA LYS A 283 19.33 1.45 5.36
C LYS A 283 19.96 2.36 6.41
N LYS A 284 19.15 3.12 7.14
CA LYS A 284 19.62 3.96 8.25
C LYS A 284 20.16 3.13 9.41
N ALA A 285 19.45 2.07 9.82
CA ALA A 285 19.89 1.13 10.82
C ALA A 285 21.19 0.39 10.42
N ASP A 286 21.31 0.00 9.16
CA ASP A 286 22.51 -0.64 8.59
C ASP A 286 23.73 0.28 8.69
N MET A 287 23.58 1.56 8.32
CA MET A 287 24.65 2.57 8.42
C MET A 287 25.11 2.80 9.86
N GLN A 288 24.22 2.57 10.84
CA GLN A 288 24.51 2.69 12.28
C GLN A 288 25.02 1.39 12.90
N GLY A 289 25.02 0.27 12.16
CA GLY A 289 25.40 -1.05 12.66
C GLY A 289 24.36 -1.67 13.61
N SER A 290 23.10 -1.22 13.56
CA SER A 290 22.00 -1.72 14.41
C SER A 290 21.34 -2.99 13.87
N THR A 291 21.63 -3.35 12.62
CA THR A 291 21.15 -4.59 12.00
C THR A 291 22.16 -5.72 12.16
N THR A 292 21.69 -6.95 11.96
CA THR A 292 22.45 -8.18 12.11
C THR A 292 22.30 -9.05 10.86
N ARG A 293 23.13 -10.10 10.76
CA ARG A 293 22.98 -11.08 9.67
C ARG A 293 21.61 -11.78 9.66
N ALA A 294 20.94 -11.86 10.82
CA ALA A 294 19.62 -12.48 10.94
C ALA A 294 18.53 -11.66 10.24
N ASP A 295 18.74 -10.35 10.06
CA ASP A 295 17.82 -9.49 9.31
C ASP A 295 17.84 -9.83 7.81
N GLY A 296 18.90 -10.49 7.32
CA GLY A 296 19.05 -10.87 5.92
C GLY A 296 19.47 -9.70 5.02
N VAL A 297 19.53 -9.93 3.71
CA VAL A 297 19.70 -8.89 2.70
C VAL A 297 18.54 -9.02 1.73
N ARG A 298 17.91 -7.90 1.40
CA ARG A 298 16.80 -7.82 0.44
C ARG A 298 17.09 -6.69 -0.53
N THR A 299 16.78 -6.90 -1.80
CA THR A 299 16.77 -5.82 -2.79
C THR A 299 15.73 -4.78 -2.37
N PRO A 300 16.09 -3.50 -2.23
CA PRO A 300 15.13 -2.44 -1.94
C PRO A 300 14.00 -2.41 -2.97
N LEU A 301 12.77 -2.13 -2.53
CA LEU A 301 11.61 -2.10 -3.42
C LEU A 301 11.80 -1.11 -4.56
N MET A 302 12.38 0.06 -4.26
CA MET A 302 12.71 1.08 -5.26
C MET A 302 13.52 0.51 -6.43
N GLU A 303 14.52 -0.34 -6.16
CA GLU A 303 15.32 -0.97 -7.22
C GLU A 303 14.49 -1.93 -8.06
N ILE A 304 13.59 -2.69 -7.44
CA ILE A 304 12.68 -3.59 -8.16
C ILE A 304 11.74 -2.80 -9.06
N ILE A 305 11.09 -1.75 -8.53
CA ILE A 305 10.20 -0.87 -9.31
C ILE A 305 10.95 -0.32 -10.52
N LEU A 306 12.14 0.25 -10.28
CA LEU A 306 12.96 0.81 -11.35
C LEU A 306 13.40 -0.22 -12.38
N ASP A 307 13.65 -1.46 -12.00
CA ASP A 307 14.00 -2.52 -12.94
C ASP A 307 12.79 -2.94 -13.78
N GLU A 308 11.60 -3.06 -13.18
CA GLU A 308 10.39 -3.42 -13.91
C GLU A 308 9.95 -2.34 -14.90
N ILE A 309 9.81 -1.08 -14.47
CA ILE A 309 9.37 0.02 -15.36
C ILE A 309 10.43 0.40 -16.41
N THR A 310 11.69 -0.01 -16.20
CA THR A 310 12.76 0.13 -17.22
C THR A 310 12.70 -1.00 -18.24
N TYR A 311 12.40 -2.22 -17.78
CA TYR A 311 12.34 -3.40 -18.63
C TYR A 311 11.08 -3.42 -19.49
N ASP A 312 9.94 -3.09 -18.89
CA ASP A 312 8.64 -2.98 -19.54
C ASP A 312 8.20 -1.51 -19.55
N THR A 313 8.50 -0.83 -20.66
CA THR A 313 8.15 0.58 -20.84
C THR A 313 6.65 0.82 -20.92
N ASP A 314 5.85 -0.21 -21.26
CA ASP A 314 4.40 -0.09 -21.36
C ASP A 314 3.78 0.00 -19.95
N MET A 315 4.43 -0.57 -18.93
CA MET A 315 4.04 -0.43 -17.52
C MET A 315 4.30 0.98 -16.96
N LEU A 316 5.21 1.76 -17.55
CA LEU A 316 5.65 3.04 -16.98
C LEU A 316 4.49 4.04 -16.82
N SER A 317 3.69 4.24 -17.87
CA SER A 317 2.61 5.23 -17.83
C SER A 317 1.47 4.81 -16.90
N PRO A 318 0.94 3.57 -16.95
CA PRO A 318 -0.01 3.07 -15.97
C PRO A 318 0.50 3.23 -14.53
N PHE A 319 1.75 2.81 -14.27
CA PHE A 319 2.35 2.92 -12.94
C PHE A 319 2.34 4.37 -12.41
N LEU A 320 2.80 5.34 -13.21
CA LEU A 320 2.88 6.74 -12.78
C LEU A 320 1.51 7.41 -12.61
N LYS A 321 0.47 6.92 -13.29
CA LYS A 321 -0.92 7.37 -13.11
C LYS A 321 -1.52 6.83 -11.82
N VAL A 322 -1.23 5.57 -11.46
CA VAL A 322 -1.80 4.93 -10.26
C VAL A 322 -1.07 5.33 -9.00
N PHE A 323 0.25 5.36 -9.03
CA PHE A 323 1.07 5.51 -7.84
C PHE A 323 1.04 6.95 -7.32
N ASN A 324 0.02 7.36 -6.57
CA ASN A 324 -0.26 8.76 -6.24
C ASN A 324 0.39 9.33 -4.97
N GLU A 325 1.56 8.84 -4.55
CA GLU A 325 2.31 9.41 -3.42
C GLU A 325 3.41 10.33 -3.95
N PRO A 326 3.33 11.67 -3.73
CA PRO A 326 4.22 12.63 -4.40
C PRO A 326 5.71 12.44 -4.09
N LYS A 327 6.09 12.17 -2.83
CA LYS A 327 7.49 12.07 -2.41
C LYS A 327 8.18 10.90 -3.12
N TRP A 328 7.58 9.72 -3.04
CA TRP A 328 8.06 8.48 -3.64
C TRP A 328 7.92 8.50 -5.15
N LYS A 329 6.84 9.07 -5.72
CA LYS A 329 6.71 9.24 -7.18
C LYS A 329 7.86 10.07 -7.73
N LEU A 330 8.18 11.19 -7.08
CA LEU A 330 9.29 12.04 -7.47
C LEU A 330 10.63 11.29 -7.35
N GLU A 331 10.90 10.63 -6.22
CA GLU A 331 12.14 9.85 -6.03
C GLU A 331 12.32 8.76 -7.09
N ILE A 332 11.26 8.00 -7.43
CA ILE A 332 11.29 6.98 -8.49
C ILE A 332 11.69 7.62 -9.82
N ILE A 333 11.08 8.75 -10.19
CA ILE A 333 11.36 9.42 -11.46
C ILE A 333 12.79 9.96 -11.50
N LEU A 334 13.28 10.54 -10.40
CA LEU A 334 14.65 11.05 -10.31
C LEU A 334 15.67 9.92 -10.44
N GLN A 335 15.44 8.78 -9.79
CA GLN A 335 16.28 7.60 -9.93
C GLN A 335 16.18 6.96 -11.32
N TYR A 336 15.01 7.02 -11.96
CA TYR A 336 14.87 6.58 -13.36
C TYR A 336 15.77 7.41 -14.27
N PHE A 337 15.72 8.75 -14.16
CA PHE A 337 16.61 9.61 -14.93
C PHE A 337 18.09 9.36 -14.61
N SER A 338 18.44 9.11 -13.34
CA SER A 338 19.83 8.88 -12.91
C SER A 338 20.47 7.65 -13.58
N LYS A 339 19.67 6.65 -14.00
CA LYS A 339 20.15 5.50 -14.81
C LYS A 339 20.67 5.93 -16.20
N TYR A 340 20.15 7.02 -16.75
CA TYR A 340 20.42 7.44 -18.15
C TYR A 340 21.17 8.75 -18.28
N THR A 341 21.15 9.60 -17.26
CA THR A 341 22.03 10.76 -17.19
C THR A 341 23.43 10.25 -16.82
N THR A 342 24.42 10.50 -17.69
CA THR A 342 25.80 10.31 -17.27
C THR A 342 26.02 11.18 -16.06
N ARG A 343 26.50 10.60 -14.93
CA ARG A 343 27.02 11.40 -13.81
C ARG A 343 27.82 12.56 -14.41
N LEU A 344 27.34 13.79 -14.25
CA LEU A 344 28.06 15.00 -14.62
C LEU A 344 29.25 15.10 -13.67
N SER A 345 30.29 14.28 -13.91
CA SER A 345 31.52 14.28 -13.15
C SER A 345 32.66 13.72 -13.99
N THR A 346 33.09 14.50 -14.98
CA THR A 346 34.52 14.59 -15.24
C THR A 346 35.15 15.44 -14.14
N ARG A 347 35.42 14.84 -12.98
CA ARG A 347 36.12 15.51 -11.87
C ARG A 347 37.49 14.88 -11.63
N THR A 348 38.51 15.68 -11.86
CA THR A 348 39.89 15.43 -11.45
C THR A 348 40.00 15.33 -9.92
N ARG A 349 40.53 14.20 -9.43
CA ARG A 349 41.15 13.80 -8.13
C ARG A 349 41.10 14.68 -6.85
N ARG A 350 40.35 15.79 -6.73
CA ARG A 350 40.55 16.77 -5.65
C ARG A 350 39.31 17.32 -4.94
N SER A 351 38.16 16.66 -5.00
CA SER A 351 37.17 16.91 -3.94
C SER A 351 36.43 15.64 -3.55
N ASN A 352 36.07 15.57 -2.27
CA ASN A 352 35.34 14.48 -1.63
C ASN A 352 34.08 15.07 -1.00
N GLY A 353 33.09 15.36 -1.84
CA GLY A 353 31.74 15.72 -1.42
C GLY A 353 30.75 14.99 -2.33
N PRO A 354 29.63 14.45 -1.82
CA PRO A 354 28.59 13.86 -2.65
C PRO A 354 28.04 14.93 -3.60
N THR A 355 27.82 14.59 -4.87
CA THR A 355 27.08 15.46 -5.80
C THR A 355 25.60 15.34 -5.49
N GLU A 356 25.11 16.14 -4.55
CA GLU A 356 23.69 16.23 -4.19
C GLU A 356 22.84 16.77 -5.36
N ASP A 357 23.41 17.62 -6.21
CA ASP A 357 22.66 18.27 -7.28
C ASP A 357 22.08 17.31 -8.34
N ALA A 358 22.76 16.20 -8.66
CA ALA A 358 22.36 15.28 -9.74
C ALA A 358 21.12 14.43 -9.41
N THR A 359 20.74 14.34 -8.13
CA THR A 359 19.57 13.61 -7.65
C THR A 359 18.42 14.54 -7.26
N THR A 360 18.53 15.84 -7.58
CA THR A 360 17.43 16.80 -7.38
C THR A 360 16.63 16.98 -8.66
N PHE A 361 15.38 17.43 -8.53
CA PHE A 361 14.56 17.76 -9.68
C PHE A 361 15.17 18.87 -10.55
N SER A 362 15.74 19.91 -9.93
CA SER A 362 16.48 20.96 -10.64
C SER A 362 17.68 20.40 -11.42
N GLY A 363 18.42 19.46 -10.82
CA GLY A 363 19.51 18.74 -11.49
C GLY A 363 19.08 17.96 -12.73
N VAL A 364 17.92 17.28 -12.66
CA VAL A 364 17.33 16.60 -13.82
C VAL A 364 16.93 17.61 -14.90
N LEU A 365 16.28 18.72 -14.54
CA LEU A 365 15.88 19.76 -15.49
C LEU A 365 17.08 20.40 -16.21
N ASN A 366 18.20 20.56 -15.52
CA ASN A 366 19.44 21.04 -16.13
C ASN A 366 19.93 20.15 -17.29
N CYS A 367 19.61 18.86 -17.26
CA CYS A 367 19.93 17.94 -18.35
C CYS A 367 19.14 18.24 -19.64
N PHE A 368 18.05 19.00 -19.54
CA PHE A 368 17.19 19.42 -20.65
C PHE A 368 17.32 20.93 -20.99
N SER A 369 18.31 21.61 -20.40
CA SER A 369 18.55 23.05 -20.60
C SER A 369 18.95 23.43 -22.04
N ASN A 370 19.48 22.50 -22.82
CA ASN A 370 19.86 22.73 -24.22
C ASN A 370 19.48 21.55 -25.13
N VAL A 371 19.41 21.82 -26.43
CA VAL A 371 18.99 20.85 -27.46
C VAL A 371 19.93 19.64 -27.54
N THR A 372 21.24 19.84 -27.34
CA THR A 372 22.24 18.77 -27.45
C THR A 372 22.11 17.75 -26.32
N SER A 373 22.01 18.21 -25.08
CA SER A 373 21.83 17.33 -23.91
C SER A 373 20.45 16.67 -23.92
N THR A 374 19.41 17.42 -24.29
CA THR A 374 18.05 16.90 -24.51
C THR A 374 18.06 15.75 -25.51
N ARG A 375 18.66 15.97 -26.69
CA ARG A 375 18.81 14.93 -27.74
C ARG A 375 19.58 13.71 -27.25
N SER A 376 20.57 13.89 -26.38
CA SER A 376 21.33 12.77 -25.81
C SER A 376 20.49 11.88 -24.91
N ILE A 377 19.52 12.44 -24.19
CA ILE A 377 18.66 11.68 -23.26
C ILE A 377 17.49 11.07 -24.01
N THR A 378 16.83 11.82 -24.90
CA THR A 378 15.73 11.28 -25.72
C THR A 378 16.18 10.13 -26.62
N LYS A 379 17.44 10.12 -27.07
CA LYS A 379 18.01 8.95 -27.76
C LYS A 379 18.13 7.68 -26.90
N LYS A 380 18.23 7.81 -25.58
CA LYS A 380 18.39 6.66 -24.66
C LYS A 380 17.06 6.08 -24.22
N ILE A 381 16.07 6.93 -23.97
CA ILE A 381 14.79 6.51 -23.37
C ILE A 381 13.55 6.93 -24.17
N SER A 382 13.70 7.46 -25.39
CA SER A 382 12.64 8.07 -26.22
C SER A 382 12.13 9.43 -25.71
N ALA A 383 11.53 10.21 -26.61
CA ALA A 383 10.94 11.51 -26.26
C ALA A 383 9.64 11.35 -25.44
N ASP A 384 8.80 10.38 -25.79
CA ASP A 384 7.50 10.16 -25.14
C ASP A 384 7.66 9.82 -23.64
N VAL A 385 8.58 8.91 -23.32
CA VAL A 385 8.91 8.54 -21.94
C VAL A 385 9.45 9.75 -21.16
N VAL A 386 10.32 10.56 -21.77
CA VAL A 386 10.84 11.78 -21.12
C VAL A 386 9.70 12.76 -20.80
N GLN A 387 8.77 12.96 -21.74
CA GLN A 387 7.63 13.85 -21.55
C GLN A 387 6.75 13.37 -20.39
N VAL A 388 6.41 12.07 -20.35
CA VAL A 388 5.61 11.47 -19.28
C VAL A 388 6.31 11.61 -17.92
N LEU A 389 7.61 11.30 -17.84
CA LEU A 389 8.39 11.42 -16.61
C LEU A 389 8.47 12.88 -16.11
N LEU A 390 8.75 13.83 -17.00
CA LEU A 390 8.82 15.25 -16.62
C LEU A 390 7.47 15.79 -16.17
N ALA A 391 6.38 15.41 -16.83
CA ALA A 391 5.03 15.82 -16.46
C ALA A 391 4.67 15.32 -15.05
N HIS A 392 4.91 14.03 -14.77
CA HIS A 392 4.61 13.47 -13.45
C HIS A 392 5.58 13.95 -12.36
N ALA A 393 6.85 14.21 -12.67
CA ALA A 393 7.79 14.79 -11.73
C ALA A 393 7.38 16.21 -11.35
N PHE A 394 6.94 17.01 -12.32
CA PHE A 394 6.43 18.35 -12.05
C PHE A 394 5.14 18.30 -11.22
N GLN A 395 4.20 17.41 -11.56
CA GLN A 395 2.98 17.20 -10.78
C GLN A 395 3.31 16.84 -9.32
N ALA A 396 4.21 15.88 -9.09
CA ALA A 396 4.63 15.48 -7.76
C ALA A 396 5.31 16.62 -6.99
N HIS A 397 6.19 17.38 -7.68
CA HIS A 397 6.85 18.55 -7.10
C HIS A 397 5.84 19.62 -6.65
N LEU A 398 4.85 19.94 -7.49
CA LEU A 398 3.78 20.88 -7.13
C LEU A 398 2.99 20.42 -5.90
N SER A 399 2.63 19.13 -5.84
CA SER A 399 1.94 18.57 -4.67
C SER A 399 2.75 18.69 -3.39
N LEU A 400 4.06 18.46 -3.44
CA LEU A 400 4.96 18.62 -2.30
C LEU A 400 5.08 20.08 -1.87
N SER A 401 5.22 21.02 -2.80
CA SER A 401 5.28 22.45 -2.50
C SER A 401 4.00 22.96 -1.84
N CYS A 402 2.83 22.53 -2.32
CA CYS A 402 1.55 22.91 -1.70
C CYS A 402 1.38 22.36 -0.28
N GLN A 403 1.94 21.18 0.03
CA GLN A 403 1.91 20.60 1.38
C GLN A 403 2.79 21.39 2.36
N GLN A 404 3.97 21.83 1.91
CA GLN A 404 4.89 22.64 2.73
C GLN A 404 4.31 24.02 3.09
N ASP A 405 3.53 24.62 2.19
CA ASP A 405 2.84 25.89 2.45
C ASP A 405 1.65 25.73 3.41
N ALA A 406 1.02 24.54 3.47
CA ALA A 406 -0.13 24.25 4.33
C ALA A 406 0.26 23.92 5.78
N ASP A 407 1.42 23.28 6.00
CA ASP A 407 1.85 22.82 7.33
C ASP A 407 2.50 23.91 8.21
N GLY A 408 2.68 25.14 7.73
CA GLY A 408 2.85 26.33 8.57
C GLY A 408 3.93 26.29 9.66
N ILE A 409 4.95 25.42 9.55
CA ILE A 409 6.05 25.36 10.51
C ILE A 409 7.27 26.04 9.91
N ALA A 410 7.65 27.11 10.61
CA ALA A 410 8.76 28.00 10.34
C ALA A 410 10.02 27.31 9.80
N ALA A 411 10.54 27.87 8.71
CA ALA A 411 11.84 27.62 8.13
C ALA A 411 12.92 27.33 9.20
N SER A 412 13.27 26.04 9.36
CA SER A 412 14.56 25.68 9.92
C SER A 412 15.62 26.07 8.90
N LYS A 413 16.52 26.97 9.29
CA LYS A 413 17.70 27.38 8.52
C LYS A 413 18.68 26.21 8.40
N ASP A 414 18.37 25.23 7.55
CA ASP A 414 19.37 24.32 6.98
C ASP A 414 18.77 23.57 5.78
N GLU A 415 18.55 24.27 4.67
CA GLU A 415 18.24 23.60 3.40
C GLU A 415 19.06 24.25 2.28
N GLY A 416 19.92 23.43 1.68
CA GLY A 416 20.70 23.79 0.51
C GLY A 416 19.75 24.19 -0.63
N ARG A 417 19.75 25.48 -0.95
CA ARG A 417 19.39 26.07 -2.25
C ARG A 417 18.23 25.35 -2.97
N SER A 418 17.06 25.26 -2.34
CA SER A 418 15.84 24.87 -3.05
C SER A 418 15.54 25.91 -4.14
N SER A 419 15.54 25.49 -5.41
CA SER A 419 15.13 26.34 -6.53
C SER A 419 13.71 26.84 -6.29
N SER A 420 13.46 28.13 -6.52
CA SER A 420 12.12 28.69 -6.34
C SER A 420 11.11 28.03 -7.28
N LEU A 421 9.83 27.95 -6.90
CA LEU A 421 8.79 27.39 -7.76
C LEU A 421 8.75 28.05 -9.15
N ALA A 422 8.95 29.37 -9.21
CA ALA A 422 9.05 30.12 -10.46
C ALA A 422 10.22 29.64 -11.34
N GLU A 423 11.39 29.39 -10.74
CA GLU A 423 12.56 28.84 -11.44
C GLU A 423 12.29 27.43 -11.98
N ILE A 424 11.63 26.58 -11.20
CA ILE A 424 11.25 25.23 -11.64
C ILE A 424 10.26 25.29 -12.82
N CYS A 425 9.28 26.19 -12.78
CA CYS A 425 8.34 26.39 -13.89
C CYS A 425 9.07 26.84 -15.18
N GLU A 426 9.97 27.81 -15.09
CA GLU A 426 10.78 28.26 -16.24
C GLU A 426 11.65 27.13 -16.80
N ASN A 427 12.27 26.35 -15.91
CA ASN A 427 13.09 25.20 -16.30
C ASN A 427 12.27 24.11 -17.01
N ILE A 428 11.04 23.86 -16.55
CA ILE A 428 10.10 22.93 -17.21
C ILE A 428 9.70 23.44 -18.60
N ILE A 429 9.32 24.71 -18.72
CA ILE A 429 8.96 25.33 -20.02
C ILE A 429 10.14 25.21 -21.00
N SER A 430 11.36 25.49 -20.52
CA SER A 430 12.59 25.33 -21.30
C SER A 430 12.81 23.89 -21.74
N ALA A 431 12.65 22.91 -20.83
CA ALA A 431 12.81 21.49 -21.12
C ALA A 431 11.85 21.01 -22.23
N PHE A 432 10.55 21.31 -22.12
CA PHE A 432 9.56 20.95 -23.15
C PHE A 432 9.78 21.70 -24.48
N SER A 433 10.24 22.95 -24.43
CA SER A 433 10.60 23.71 -25.64
C SER A 433 11.78 23.06 -26.38
N ASN A 434 12.77 22.55 -25.64
CA ASN A 434 13.91 21.86 -26.23
C ASN A 434 13.54 20.46 -26.75
N LEU A 435 12.64 19.74 -26.08
CA LEU A 435 12.10 18.45 -26.56
C LEU A 435 11.40 18.63 -27.91
N ARG A 436 10.53 19.63 -28.03
CA ARG A 436 9.85 19.96 -29.28
C ARG A 436 10.82 20.27 -30.44
N ARG A 437 11.97 20.88 -30.13
CA ARG A 437 13.03 21.17 -31.12
C ARG A 437 13.87 19.95 -31.50
N THR A 438 13.83 18.88 -30.71
CA THR A 438 14.54 17.63 -31.03
C THR A 438 13.70 16.64 -31.83
N ASP A 439 12.37 16.77 -31.79
CA ASP A 439 11.42 15.93 -32.53
C ASP A 439 11.12 16.46 -33.95
N ALA A 440 11.50 17.71 -34.24
CA ALA A 440 11.52 18.33 -35.57
C ALA A 440 12.88 18.12 -36.26
#